data_AF-A0A3N7EY12-F1
#
_entry.id   AF-A0A3N7EY12-F1
#
_cell.length_a   1.000
_cell.length_b   1.000
_cell.length_c   1.000
_cell.angle_alpha   90.00
_cell.angle_beta   90.00
_cell.angle_gamma   90.00
#
_symmetry.space_group_name_H-M   'P 1'
#
loop_
_entity.id
_entity.type
_entity.pdbx_description
1 polymer ?
#
loop_
_entity_poly.entity_id
_entity_poly.type
_entity_poly.pdbx_seq_one_letter_code
_entity_poly.pdbx_strand_id
1 'polypeptide(L)'
;MKKLSRQEIAEQLFAAHPNEKGFHFTSDNNAFTEKHKNDAGNHAKTLDDKNIVWVPNPKLSGDDELTDDPERDELIKRYTELYEKAPAQNMKTETLKTKIAEKEADQK
;
A
#
# COMPACT_ATOMS: atom_id res chain seq x y z
N MET A 1 -37.00 7.52 -4.87
CA MET A 1 -35.92 6.76 -4.19
C MET A 1 -34.63 7.55 -4.39
N LYS A 2 -33.98 8.02 -3.32
CA LYS A 2 -32.66 8.68 -3.45
C LYS A 2 -31.67 7.61 -3.89
N LYS A 3 -31.06 7.76 -5.07
CA LYS A 3 -29.89 6.96 -5.42
C LYS A 3 -28.79 7.40 -4.48
N LEU A 4 -28.27 6.48 -3.68
CA LEU A 4 -27.08 6.72 -2.87
C LEU A 4 -25.96 7.15 -3.81
N SER A 5 -25.26 8.22 -3.45
CA SER A 5 -24.10 8.67 -4.19
C SER A 5 -22.95 7.67 -4.04
N ARG A 6 -22.02 7.65 -5.01
CA ARG A 6 -20.83 6.78 -4.94
C ARG A 6 -20.03 6.98 -3.66
N GLN A 7 -20.03 8.21 -3.13
CA GLN A 7 -19.36 8.57 -1.88
C GLN A 7 -20.01 7.86 -0.69
N GLU A 8 -21.33 7.91 -0.57
CA GLU A 8 -22.06 7.24 0.51
C GLU A 8 -21.88 5.70 0.46
N ILE A 9 -21.83 5.12 -0.75
CA ILE A 9 -21.57 3.68 -0.93
C ILE A 9 -20.14 3.35 -0.50
N ALA A 10 -19.16 4.19 -0.87
CA ALA A 10 -17.77 4.03 -0.45
C ALA A 10 -17.64 4.10 1.07
N GLU A 11 -18.30 5.06 1.73
CA GLU A 11 -18.29 5.16 3.19
C GLU A 11 -18.83 3.90 3.88
N GLN A 12 -19.92 3.33 3.37
CA GLN A 12 -20.46 2.06 3.89
C GLN A 12 -19.51 0.89 3.66
N LEU A 13 -18.87 0.81 2.50
CA LEU A 13 -17.89 -0.22 2.19
C LEU A 13 -16.64 -0.11 3.06
N PHE A 14 -16.12 1.10 3.28
CA PHE A 14 -15.01 1.31 4.21
C PHE A 14 -15.41 1.04 5.66
N ALA A 15 -16.67 1.25 6.05
CA ALA A 15 -17.15 0.86 7.36
C ALA A 15 -17.22 -0.67 7.52
N ALA A 16 -17.64 -1.39 6.48
CA ALA A 16 -17.67 -2.87 6.48
C ALA A 16 -16.28 -3.49 6.32
N HIS A 17 -15.38 -2.84 5.58
CA HIS A 17 -14.03 -3.28 5.26
C HIS A 17 -13.01 -2.19 5.60
N PRO A 18 -12.77 -1.94 6.90
CA PRO A 18 -11.90 -0.84 7.34
C PRO A 18 -10.42 -1.03 6.98
N ASN A 19 -10.02 -2.26 6.65
CA ASN A 19 -8.64 -2.63 6.32
C ASN A 19 -8.33 -2.66 4.81
N GLU A 20 -9.30 -2.34 3.95
CA GLU A 20 -9.07 -2.26 2.51
C GLU A 20 -8.50 -0.88 2.14
N LYS A 21 -7.42 -0.86 1.35
CA LYS A 21 -6.73 0.37 0.89
C LYS A 21 -7.64 1.28 0.06
N GLY A 22 -8.62 0.72 -0.63
CA GLY A 22 -9.53 1.43 -1.51
C GLY A 22 -10.39 0.47 -2.33
N PHE A 23 -11.32 1.05 -3.10
CA PHE A 23 -12.19 0.31 -4.01
C PHE A 23 -12.20 0.93 -5.41
N HIS A 24 -12.23 0.06 -6.42
CA HIS A 24 -12.51 0.40 -7.80
C HIS A 24 -14.02 0.43 -8.04
N PHE A 25 -14.56 1.61 -8.30
CA PHE A 25 -15.97 1.83 -8.61
C PHE A 25 -16.21 1.87 -10.11
N THR A 26 -17.23 1.16 -10.58
CA THR A 26 -17.69 1.23 -11.97
C THR A 26 -18.84 2.24 -12.13
N SER A 27 -19.21 2.55 -13.37
CA SER A 27 -20.32 3.49 -13.65
C SER A 27 -21.65 3.11 -13.00
N ASP A 28 -21.89 1.81 -12.79
CA ASP A 28 -23.10 1.25 -12.17
C ASP A 28 -23.07 1.32 -10.63
N ASN A 29 -22.03 1.91 -10.05
CA ASN A 29 -21.77 1.98 -8.60
C ASN A 29 -21.42 0.64 -7.93
N ASN A 30 -21.05 -0.37 -8.71
CA ASN A 30 -20.41 -1.58 -8.18
C ASN A 30 -18.97 -1.26 -7.77
N ALA A 31 -18.55 -1.82 -6.63
CA ALA A 31 -17.24 -1.59 -6.03
C ALA A 31 -16.46 -2.90 -5.94
N PHE A 32 -15.18 -2.84 -6.28
CA PHE A 32 -14.27 -3.98 -6.26
C PHE A 32 -13.02 -3.61 -5.46
N THR A 33 -12.57 -4.51 -4.59
CA THR A 33 -11.31 -4.36 -3.85
C THR A 33 -10.11 -4.26 -4.81
N GLU A 34 -8.98 -3.73 -4.35
CA GLU A 34 -7.72 -3.68 -5.12
C GLU A 34 -7.32 -5.03 -5.72
N LYS A 35 -7.47 -6.12 -4.94
CA LYS A 35 -7.18 -7.50 -5.36
C LYS A 35 -8.02 -7.96 -6.56
N HIS A 36 -9.22 -7.38 -6.73
CA HIS A 36 -10.18 -7.71 -7.77
C HIS A 36 -10.29 -6.59 -8.83
N LYS A 37 -9.22 -5.81 -9.03
CA LYS A 37 -9.14 -4.80 -10.10
C LYS A 37 -9.44 -5.39 -11.49
N ASN A 38 -9.01 -6.62 -11.75
CA ASN A 38 -9.24 -7.27 -13.04
C ASN A 38 -10.73 -7.56 -13.28
N ASP A 39 -11.45 -7.98 -12.23
CA ASP A 39 -12.90 -8.17 -12.28
C ASP A 39 -13.64 -6.85 -12.49
N ALA A 40 -13.20 -5.77 -11.84
CA ALA A 40 -13.71 -4.42 -12.11
C ALA A 40 -13.53 -4.06 -13.60
N GLY A 41 -12.36 -4.35 -14.14
CA GLY A 41 -12.02 -4.24 -15.57
C GLY A 41 -12.99 -4.98 -16.48
N ASN A 42 -13.22 -6.26 -16.19
CA ASN A 42 -14.11 -7.10 -16.99
C ASN A 42 -15.57 -6.67 -16.87
N HIS A 43 -16.00 -6.28 -15.68
CA HIS A 43 -17.34 -5.77 -15.45
C HIS A 43 -17.55 -4.45 -16.21
N ALA A 44 -16.60 -3.51 -16.15
CA ALA A 44 -16.69 -2.25 -16.87
C ALA A 44 -16.81 -2.45 -18.39
N LYS A 45 -16.20 -3.48 -18.98
CA LYS A 45 -16.35 -3.78 -20.42
C LYS A 45 -17.79 -4.08 -20.84
N THR A 46 -18.62 -4.58 -19.91
CA THR A 46 -20.05 -4.83 -20.15
C THR A 46 -20.90 -3.58 -20.00
N LEU A 47 -20.34 -2.50 -19.46
CA LEU A 47 -20.97 -1.19 -19.35
C LEU A 47 -20.60 -0.32 -20.56
N ASP A 48 -21.48 0.62 -20.91
CA ASP A 48 -21.30 1.48 -22.09
C ASP A 48 -20.10 2.43 -21.92
N ASP A 49 -19.98 3.06 -20.75
CA ASP A 49 -18.91 4.03 -20.44
C ASP A 49 -17.52 3.40 -20.24
N LYS A 50 -17.49 2.10 -19.89
CA LYS A 50 -16.25 1.35 -19.55
C LYS A 50 -15.35 2.03 -18.53
N ASN A 51 -15.94 2.87 -17.68
CA ASN A 51 -15.21 3.73 -16.75
C ASN A 51 -15.07 3.05 -15.38
N ILE A 52 -13.88 3.18 -14.80
CA ILE A 52 -13.54 2.70 -13.48
C ILE A 52 -12.84 3.83 -12.74
N VAL A 53 -13.38 4.19 -11.57
CA VAL A 53 -12.85 5.22 -10.70
C VAL A 53 -12.28 4.56 -9.46
N TRP A 54 -11.01 4.84 -9.16
CA TRP A 54 -10.41 4.40 -7.90
C TRP A 54 -10.78 5.38 -6.79
N VAL A 55 -11.32 4.84 -5.69
CA VAL A 55 -11.63 5.59 -4.47
C VAL A 55 -10.77 5.02 -3.35
N PRO A 56 -9.71 5.71 -2.91
CA PRO A 56 -8.90 5.28 -1.78
C PRO A 56 -9.65 5.43 -0.45
N ASN A 57 -9.34 4.57 0.51
CA ASN A 57 -9.89 4.65 1.86
C ASN A 57 -9.19 5.79 2.61
N PRO A 58 -9.87 6.90 2.97
CA PRO A 58 -9.24 8.02 3.65
C PRO A 58 -8.61 7.65 5.00
N LYS A 59 -9.06 6.56 5.64
CA LYS A 59 -8.49 6.07 6.92
C LYS A 59 -7.20 5.27 6.76
N LEU A 60 -6.98 4.67 5.58
CA LEU A 60 -5.77 3.90 5.27
C LEU A 60 -4.88 4.59 4.22
N SER A 61 -5.33 5.71 3.67
CA SER A 61 -4.54 6.53 2.76
C SER A 61 -3.44 7.33 3.47
N GLY A 62 -3.31 7.17 4.78
CA GLY A 62 -2.08 7.46 5.52
C GLY A 62 -1.18 6.23 5.48
N ASP A 63 -0.03 6.39 4.84
CA ASP A 63 1.16 5.58 5.09
C ASP A 63 1.14 4.13 4.57
N ASP A 64 1.46 4.01 3.27
CA ASP A 64 2.59 3.12 2.93
C ASP A 64 3.86 3.83 3.45
N GLU A 65 3.97 3.94 4.78
CA GLU A 65 5.25 4.13 5.44
C GLU A 65 6.01 2.87 5.07
N LEU A 66 6.95 3.04 4.16
CA LEU A 66 8.25 2.43 4.28
C LEU A 66 8.78 2.72 5.69
N THR A 67 8.22 2.11 6.75
CA THR A 67 8.57 2.30 8.18
C THR A 67 9.52 3.49 8.34
N ASP A 68 8.99 4.72 8.35
CA ASP A 68 9.77 5.95 8.51
C ASP A 68 10.16 6.01 9.99
N ASP A 69 10.80 4.94 10.41
CA ASP A 69 11.52 4.83 11.64
C ASP A 69 12.86 5.44 11.26
N PRO A 70 13.15 6.70 11.66
CA PRO A 70 14.39 7.37 11.28
C PRO A 70 15.61 6.52 11.64
N GLU A 71 15.50 5.69 12.70
CA GLU A 71 16.54 4.72 13.05
C GLU A 71 16.78 3.70 11.94
N ARG A 72 15.74 3.22 11.26
CA ARG A 72 15.88 2.23 10.19
C ARG A 72 16.53 2.84 8.95
N ASP A 73 16.20 4.08 8.59
CA ASP A 73 16.82 4.75 7.43
C ASP A 73 18.32 4.99 7.66
N GLU A 74 18.70 5.43 8.87
CA GLU A 74 20.10 5.56 9.28
C GLU A 74 20.86 4.23 9.17
N LEU A 75 20.24 3.12 9.61
CA LEU A 75 20.82 1.79 9.50
C LEU A 75 20.93 1.32 8.05
N ILE A 76 19.92 1.57 7.21
CA ILE A 76 19.96 1.21 5.79
C ILE A 76 21.08 1.97 5.09
N LYS A 77 21.23 3.27 5.38
CA LYS A 77 22.31 4.11 4.85
C LYS A 77 23.67 3.56 5.25
N ARG A 78 23.88 3.31 6.55
CA ARG A 78 25.15 2.78 7.06
C ARG A 78 25.48 1.40 6.49
N TYR A 79 24.49 0.52 6.38
CA TYR A 79 24.63 -0.79 5.75
C TYR A 79 24.99 -0.69 4.27
N THR A 80 24.36 0.23 3.55
CA THR A 80 24.63 0.48 2.13
C THR A 80 26.03 1.04 1.92
N GLU A 81 26.52 1.91 2.81
CA GLU A 81 27.92 2.38 2.77
C GLU A 81 28.93 1.25 3.02
N LEU A 82 28.64 0.33 3.94
CA LEU A 82 29.55 -0.76 4.32
C LEU A 82 29.58 -1.94 3.34
N TYR A 83 28.45 -2.23 2.72
CA TYR A 83 28.28 -3.40 1.85
C TYR A 83 28.01 -3.05 0.38
N GLU A 84 27.93 -1.76 0.05
CA GLU A 84 27.60 -1.24 -1.30
C GLU A 84 26.32 -1.86 -1.89
N LYS A 85 25.44 -2.36 -1.02
CA LYS A 85 24.21 -3.05 -1.38
C LYS A 85 23.09 -2.69 -0.42
N ALA A 86 21.91 -2.45 -0.97
CA ALA A 86 20.72 -2.24 -0.16
C ALA A 86 20.36 -3.53 0.62
N PRO A 87 19.90 -3.42 1.87
CA PRO A 87 19.38 -4.55 2.62
C PRO A 87 18.07 -5.05 1.99
N ALA A 88 17.75 -6.33 2.19
CA ALA A 88 16.48 -6.87 1.72
C ALA A 88 15.30 -6.14 2.40
N GLN A 89 14.22 -5.85 1.67
CA GLN A 89 13.09 -5.09 2.23
C GLN A 89 12.45 -5.77 3.45
N ASN A 90 12.50 -7.11 3.50
CA ASN A 90 12.02 -7.92 4.63
C ASN A 90 13.07 -8.17 5.72
N MET A 91 14.23 -7.51 5.68
CA MET A 91 15.29 -7.67 6.68
C MET A 91 14.92 -6.92 7.96
N LYS A 92 14.93 -7.64 9.09
CA LYS A 92 14.66 -7.05 10.42
C LYS A 92 15.75 -6.04 10.81
N THR A 93 15.37 -4.99 11.54
CA THR A 93 16.28 -3.95 12.06
C THR A 93 17.38 -4.55 12.94
N GLU A 94 17.06 -5.56 13.75
CA GLU A 94 18.05 -6.29 14.56
C GLU A 94 19.17 -6.90 13.68
N THR A 95 18.80 -7.58 12.60
CA THR A 95 19.76 -8.19 11.66
C THR A 95 20.60 -7.13 10.94
N LEU A 96 20.00 -5.99 10.60
CA LEU A 96 20.67 -4.84 10.02
C LEU A 96 21.75 -4.30 10.97
N LYS A 97 21.39 -4.03 12.25
CA LYS A 97 22.32 -3.59 13.30
C LYS A 97 23.48 -4.58 13.47
N THR A 98 23.19 -5.88 13.53
CA THR A 98 24.23 -6.93 13.66
C THR A 98 25.21 -6.91 12.49
N LYS A 99 24.72 -6.89 11.25
CA LYS A 99 25.60 -6.92 10.07
C LYS A 99 26.47 -5.66 9.95
N ILE A 100 25.92 -4.50 10.27
CA ILE A 100 26.68 -3.23 10.30
C ILE A 100 27.83 -3.36 11.31
N ALA A 101 27.53 -3.77 12.55
CA ALA A 101 28.54 -3.92 13.59
C ALA A 101 29.61 -4.97 13.26
N GLU A 102 29.22 -6.12 12.68
CA GLU A 102 30.17 -7.13 12.22
C GLU A 102 31.10 -6.59 11.13
N LYS A 103 30.57 -5.79 10.19
CA LYS A 103 31.37 -5.25 9.08
C LYS A 103 32.29 -4.10 9.51
N GLU A 104 31.83 -3.26 10.43
CA GLU A 104 32.65 -2.20 11.03
C GLU A 104 33.78 -2.78 11.90
N ALA A 105 33.56 -3.93 12.56
CA ALA A 105 34.60 -4.62 13.31
C ALA A 105 35.63 -5.32 12.39
N ASP A 106 35.19 -5.87 11.26
CA ASP A 106 36.06 -6.51 10.24
C ASP A 106 36.94 -5.49 9.49
N GLN A 107 36.49 -4.25 9.37
CA GLN A 107 37.28 -3.15 8.76
C GLN A 107 38.29 -2.48 9.69
N LYS A 108 38.36 -2.88 10.97
CA LYS A 108 39.22 -2.26 11.98
C LYS A 108 40.39 -3.15 12.36
#